data_AF-A0A432WQR8-F1
#
_entry.id   AF-A0A432WQR8-F1
#
_cell.length_a   1.000
_cell.length_b   1.000
_cell.length_c   1.000
_cell.angle_alpha   90.00
_cell.angle_beta   90.00
_cell.angle_gamma   90.00
#
_symmetry.space_group_name_H-M   'P 1'
#
loop_
_entity.id
_entity.type
_entity.pdbx_description
1 polymer ?
#
loop_
_entity_poly.entity_id
_entity_poly.type
_entity_poly.pdbx_seq_one_letter_code
_entity_poly.pdbx_strand_id
1 'polypeptide(L)'
;MEYFVEWLSLTSNLFTIVASGIAIYLFVAKRKTISSLVDVLFNYTYQLTLSEVKEKIERLNEYNAKDPEQCEKIINIFNEIIGQIRGNDNLKTIFAEMLGELESLVADKRRLTEPKKRAAVSELRERLRHLNVKSIDNLVGENE
;
A
#
# COMPACT_ATOMS: atom_id res chain seq x y z
N MET A 1 15.24 53.55 19.65
CA MET A 1 15.21 52.10 19.32
C MET A 1 13.81 51.52 19.52
N GLU A 2 13.10 51.84 20.61
CA GLU A 2 11.75 51.31 20.90
C GLU A 2 10.72 51.55 19.77
N TYR A 3 10.59 52.78 19.26
CA TYR A 3 9.67 53.07 18.14
C TYR A 3 9.94 52.26 16.85
N PHE A 4 11.21 51.95 16.57
CA PHE A 4 11.55 51.14 15.40
C PHE A 4 11.09 49.69 15.58
N VAL A 5 11.25 49.15 16.79
CA VAL A 5 10.79 47.79 17.15
C VAL A 5 9.27 47.71 17.14
N GLU A 6 8.56 48.75 17.60
CA GLU A 6 7.09 48.81 17.55
C GLU A 6 6.57 48.81 16.11
N TRP A 7 7.14 49.62 15.21
CA TRP A 7 6.77 49.62 13.79
C TRP A 7 7.04 48.27 13.11
N LEU A 8 8.15 47.62 13.48
CA LEU A 8 8.52 46.32 12.94
C LEU A 8 7.59 45.21 13.45
N SER A 9 7.16 45.29 14.72
CA SER A 9 6.16 44.38 15.28
C SER A 9 4.79 44.58 14.64
N LEU A 10 4.35 45.83 14.46
CA LEU A 10 3.04 46.16 13.89
C LEU A 10 2.92 45.71 12.43
N THR A 11 3.98 45.92 11.64
CA THR A 11 4.05 45.42 10.26
C THR A 11 4.12 43.90 10.21
N SER A 12 4.95 43.26 11.05
CA SER A 12 5.01 41.80 11.15
C SER A 12 3.64 41.19 11.47
N ASN A 13 2.91 41.75 12.44
CA ASN A 13 1.58 41.25 12.83
C ASN A 13 0.55 41.41 11.68
N LEU A 14 0.59 42.53 10.94
CA LEU A 14 -0.24 42.74 9.75
C LEU A 14 0.04 41.69 8.67
N PHE A 15 1.31 41.44 8.37
CA PHE A 15 1.71 40.41 7.42
C PHE A 15 1.31 39.01 7.89
N THR A 16 1.42 38.71 9.18
CA THR A 16 0.95 37.44 9.75
C THR A 16 -0.55 37.27 9.56
N ILE A 17 -1.36 38.29 9.83
CA ILE A 17 -2.82 38.24 9.64
C ILE A 17 -3.15 37.99 8.16
N VAL A 18 -2.48 38.69 7.24
CA VAL A 18 -2.69 38.50 5.79
C VAL A 18 -2.27 37.10 5.36
N ALA A 19 -1.10 36.63 5.79
CA ALA A 19 -0.60 35.29 5.48
C ALA A 19 -1.52 34.20 6.03
N SER A 20 -1.97 34.32 7.28
CA SER A 20 -2.96 33.41 7.87
C SER A 20 -4.29 33.44 7.13
N GLY A 21 -4.76 34.63 6.72
CA GLY A 21 -5.96 34.78 5.91
C GLY A 21 -5.85 34.08 4.55
N ILE A 22 -4.72 34.24 3.85
CA ILE A 22 -4.43 33.54 2.59
C ILE A 22 -4.37 32.02 2.82
N ALA A 23 -3.72 31.57 3.90
CA ALA A 23 -3.62 30.15 4.22
C ALA A 23 -4.98 29.51 4.51
N ILE A 24 -5.83 30.17 5.31
CA ILE A 24 -7.21 29.72 5.57
C ILE A 24 -8.02 29.70 4.28
N TYR A 25 -7.91 30.75 3.47
CA TYR A 25 -8.60 30.83 2.18
C TYR A 25 -8.18 29.70 1.24
N LEU A 26 -6.88 29.45 1.09
CA LEU A 26 -6.38 28.34 0.27
C LEU A 26 -6.82 26.99 0.83
N PHE A 27 -6.76 26.79 2.14
CA PHE A 27 -7.19 25.55 2.78
C PHE A 27 -8.66 25.26 2.48
N VAL A 28 -9.54 26.26 2.60
CA VAL A 28 -10.98 26.08 2.35
C VAL A 28 -11.28 25.99 0.85
N ALA A 29 -10.74 26.89 0.03
CA ALA A 29 -11.02 26.96 -1.41
C ALA A 29 -10.41 25.79 -2.20
N LYS A 30 -9.25 25.27 -1.77
CA LYS A 30 -8.55 24.14 -2.40
C LYS A 30 -8.65 22.84 -1.60
N ARG A 31 -9.48 22.78 -0.56
CA ARG A 31 -9.69 21.58 0.27
C ARG A 31 -9.89 20.33 -0.57
N LYS A 32 -10.75 20.42 -1.60
CA LYS A 32 -11.06 19.31 -2.50
C LYS A 32 -9.81 18.83 -3.25
N THR A 33 -9.02 19.75 -3.78
CA THR A 33 -7.76 19.46 -4.48
C THR A 33 -6.71 18.84 -3.55
N ILE A 34 -6.62 19.32 -2.30
CA ILE A 34 -5.70 18.75 -1.31
C ILE A 34 -6.13 17.32 -0.96
N SER A 35 -7.43 17.11 -0.72
CA SER A 35 -7.99 15.78 -0.45
C SER A 35 -7.70 14.82 -1.62
N SER A 36 -7.98 15.24 -2.86
CA SER A 36 -7.76 14.39 -4.03
C SER A 36 -6.28 14.01 -4.21
N LEU A 37 -5.34 14.91 -3.89
CA LEU A 37 -3.91 14.57 -3.94
C LEU A 37 -3.53 13.55 -2.87
N VAL A 38 -4.08 13.68 -1.66
CA VAL A 38 -3.88 12.70 -0.59
C VAL A 38 -4.46 11.34 -0.98
N ASP A 39 -5.65 11.31 -1.58
CA ASP A 39 -6.29 10.08 -2.07
C ASP A 39 -5.47 9.42 -3.18
N VAL A 40 -4.95 10.22 -4.13
CA VAL A 40 -4.03 9.75 -5.18
C VAL A 40 -2.76 9.15 -4.57
N LEU A 41 -2.18 9.78 -3.56
CA LEU A 41 -0.98 9.26 -2.88
C LEU A 41 -1.27 7.93 -2.18
N PHE A 42 -2.39 7.82 -1.46
CA PHE A 42 -2.78 6.56 -0.82
C PHE A 42 -3.03 5.45 -1.86
N ASN A 43 -3.73 5.76 -2.95
CA ASN A 43 -3.96 4.82 -4.05
C ASN A 43 -2.65 4.38 -4.70
N TYR A 44 -1.70 5.30 -4.88
CA TYR A 44 -0.38 4.99 -5.41
C TYR A 44 0.42 4.07 -4.47
N THR A 45 0.44 4.35 -3.16
CA THR A 45 1.08 3.47 -2.17
C THR A 45 0.46 2.07 -2.16
N TYR A 46 -0.87 2.00 -2.30
CA TYR A 46 -1.57 0.73 -2.44
C TYR A 46 -1.15 -0.03 -3.71
N GLN A 47 -1.07 0.67 -4.85
CA GLN A 47 -0.60 0.09 -6.12
C GLN A 47 0.86 -0.40 -6.04
N LEU A 48 1.74 0.36 -5.39
CA LEU A 48 3.12 -0.07 -5.17
C LEU A 48 3.16 -1.38 -4.39
N THR A 49 2.38 -1.48 -3.31
CA THR A 49 2.28 -2.71 -2.51
C THR A 49 1.80 -3.88 -3.36
N LEU A 50 0.75 -3.70 -4.17
CA LEU A 50 0.25 -4.73 -5.08
C LEU A 50 1.31 -5.17 -6.11
N SER A 51 2.07 -4.22 -6.66
CA SER A 51 3.14 -4.49 -7.62
C SER A 51 4.27 -5.32 -7.00
N GLU A 52 4.70 -4.96 -5.78
CA GLU A 52 5.71 -5.72 -5.05
C GLU A 52 5.24 -7.14 -4.70
N VAL A 53 4.00 -7.30 -4.22
CA VAL A 53 3.46 -8.63 -3.91
C VAL A 53 3.36 -9.46 -5.19
N LYS A 54 2.95 -8.86 -6.31
CA LYS A 54 2.93 -9.52 -7.62
C LYS A 54 4.31 -10.00 -8.04
N GLU A 55 5.35 -9.18 -7.91
CA GLU A 55 6.72 -9.57 -8.23
C GLU A 55 7.18 -10.76 -7.36
N LYS A 56 6.92 -10.74 -6.06
CA LYS A 56 7.24 -11.85 -5.16
C LYS A 56 6.54 -13.14 -5.54
N ILE A 57 5.27 -13.07 -5.97
CA ILE A 57 4.52 -14.24 -6.46
C ILE A 57 5.13 -14.80 -7.74
N GLU A 58 5.57 -13.94 -8.66
CA GLU A 58 6.24 -14.42 -9.87
C GLU A 58 7.59 -15.07 -9.56
N ARG A 59 8.37 -14.52 -8.62
CA ARG A 59 9.61 -15.14 -8.13
C ARG A 59 9.39 -16.52 -7.52
N LEU A 60 8.22 -16.79 -6.91
CA LEU A 60 7.91 -18.14 -6.41
C LEU A 60 7.92 -19.19 -7.53
N ASN A 61 7.60 -18.83 -8.78
CA ASN A 61 7.62 -19.79 -9.90
C ASN A 61 9.03 -20.30 -10.21
N GLU A 62 10.08 -19.54 -9.87
CA GLU A 62 11.48 -19.89 -10.15
C GLU A 62 12.01 -20.98 -9.21
N TYR A 63 11.35 -21.22 -8.07
CA TYR A 63 11.78 -22.17 -7.05
C TYR A 63 10.94 -23.46 -7.05
N ASN A 64 11.55 -24.58 -6.71
CA ASN A 64 10.90 -25.88 -6.62
C ASN A 64 10.83 -26.35 -5.16
N ALA A 65 9.63 -26.62 -4.66
CA ALA A 65 9.44 -27.04 -3.27
C ALA A 65 9.98 -28.46 -2.96
N LYS A 66 10.40 -29.23 -3.99
CA LYS A 66 11.07 -30.53 -3.80
C LYS A 66 12.54 -30.39 -3.40
N ASP A 67 13.17 -29.26 -3.71
CA ASP A 67 14.55 -28.98 -3.34
C ASP A 67 14.57 -28.32 -1.94
N PRO A 68 15.21 -28.95 -0.92
CA PRO A 68 15.25 -28.41 0.43
C PRO A 68 15.80 -26.99 0.54
N GLU A 69 16.81 -26.62 -0.26
CA GLU A 69 17.40 -25.27 -0.23
C GLU A 69 16.45 -24.23 -0.83
N GLN A 70 15.75 -24.61 -1.90
CA GLN A 70 14.77 -23.73 -2.55
C GLN A 70 13.48 -23.62 -1.73
N CYS A 71 13.14 -24.67 -0.97
CA CYS A 71 12.01 -24.67 -0.04
C CYS A 71 12.14 -23.57 1.02
N GLU A 72 13.35 -23.31 1.53
CA GLU A 72 13.59 -22.20 2.45
C GLU A 72 13.37 -20.83 1.79
N LYS A 73 13.80 -20.67 0.54
CA LYS A 73 13.55 -19.44 -0.24
C LYS A 73 12.06 -19.20 -0.44
N ILE A 74 11.30 -20.25 -0.75
CA ILE A 74 9.84 -20.18 -0.89
C ILE A 74 9.19 -19.73 0.42
N ILE A 75 9.62 -20.27 1.56
CA ILE A 75 9.09 -19.93 2.87
C ILE A 75 9.37 -18.47 3.22
N ASN A 76 10.58 -17.98 2.94
CA ASN A 76 10.92 -16.58 3.18
C ASN A 76 10.04 -15.65 2.35
N ILE A 77 9.86 -15.94 1.06
CA ILE A 77 9.00 -15.15 0.18
C ILE A 77 7.53 -15.19 0.64
N PHE A 78 7.02 -16.35 1.06
CA PHE A 78 5.67 -16.43 1.62
C PHE A 78 5.53 -15.63 2.92
N ASN A 79 6.53 -15.65 3.82
CA ASN A 79 6.50 -14.84 5.03
C ASN A 79 6.52 -13.33 4.73
N GLU A 80 7.29 -12.90 3.74
CA GLU A 80 7.28 -11.51 3.27
C GLU A 80 5.91 -11.11 2.73
N ILE A 81 5.31 -11.96 1.88
CA ILE A 81 3.95 -11.74 1.36
C ILE A 81 2.92 -11.65 2.50
N ILE A 82 2.97 -12.59 3.46
CA ILE A 82 2.11 -12.58 4.65
C ILE A 82 2.28 -11.28 5.43
N GLY A 83 3.51 -10.83 5.65
CA GLY A 83 3.82 -9.58 6.34
C GLY A 83 3.23 -8.36 5.64
N GLN A 84 3.39 -8.26 4.32
CA GLN A 84 2.85 -7.16 3.51
C GLN A 84 1.32 -7.16 3.49
N ILE A 85 0.68 -8.32 3.37
CA ILE A 85 -0.78 -8.43 3.41
C ILE A 85 -1.30 -8.03 4.79
N ARG A 86 -0.68 -8.50 5.89
CA ARG A 86 -1.10 -8.17 7.26
C ARG A 86 -0.91 -6.69 7.59
N GLY A 87 0.13 -6.06 7.05
CA GLY A 87 0.43 -4.64 7.25
C GLY A 87 -0.49 -3.68 6.49
N ASN A 88 -1.37 -4.19 5.60
CA ASN A 88 -2.29 -3.41 4.80
C ASN A 88 -3.74 -3.87 5.05
N ASP A 89 -4.55 -3.05 5.73
CA ASP A 89 -5.91 -3.43 6.14
C ASP A 89 -6.83 -3.82 4.97
N ASN A 90 -6.64 -3.17 3.81
CA ASN A 90 -7.39 -3.51 2.60
C ASN A 90 -7.01 -4.94 2.13
N LEU A 91 -5.71 -5.22 2.00
CA LEU A 91 -5.24 -6.55 1.59
C LEU A 91 -5.63 -7.62 2.61
N LYS A 92 -5.46 -7.34 3.90
CA LYS A 92 -5.80 -8.26 4.99
C LYS A 92 -7.24 -8.76 4.89
N THR A 93 -8.18 -7.88 4.59
CA THR A 93 -9.60 -8.22 4.45
C THR A 93 -9.83 -9.15 3.25
N ILE A 94 -9.20 -8.86 2.12
CA ILE A 94 -9.38 -9.62 0.87
C ILE A 94 -8.71 -11.00 0.92
N PHE A 95 -7.56 -11.08 1.60
CA PHE A 95 -6.76 -12.29 1.69
C PHE A 95 -6.96 -13.05 3.02
N ALA A 96 -7.94 -12.68 3.84
CA ALA A 96 -8.13 -13.24 5.19
C ALA A 96 -8.16 -14.78 5.22
N GLU A 97 -8.92 -15.40 4.32
CA GLU A 97 -8.99 -16.87 4.21
C GLU A 97 -7.66 -17.49 3.76
N MET A 98 -7.01 -16.84 2.79
CA MET A 98 -5.76 -17.32 2.20
C MET A 98 -4.55 -17.17 3.13
N LEU A 99 -4.57 -16.15 4.00
CA LEU A 99 -3.54 -15.94 5.01
C LEU A 99 -3.40 -17.16 5.91
N GLY A 100 -4.52 -17.74 6.37
CA GLY A 100 -4.49 -18.94 7.19
C GLY A 100 -3.85 -20.14 6.48
N GLU A 101 -4.14 -20.30 5.18
CA GLU A 101 -3.51 -21.36 4.38
C GLU A 101 -2.01 -21.13 4.21
N LEU A 102 -1.60 -19.92 3.83
CA LEU A 102 -0.18 -19.56 3.65
C LEU A 102 0.60 -19.73 4.95
N GLU A 103 0.06 -19.26 6.06
CA GLU A 103 0.62 -19.44 7.40
C GLU A 103 0.80 -20.92 7.75
N SER A 104 -0.17 -21.76 7.39
CA SER A 104 -0.07 -23.20 7.60
C SER A 104 1.01 -23.87 6.74
N LEU A 105 1.29 -23.33 5.54
CA LEU A 105 2.33 -23.81 4.63
C LEU A 105 3.73 -23.39 5.08
N VAL A 106 3.89 -22.18 5.62
CA VAL A 106 5.19 -21.72 6.15
C VAL A 106 5.50 -22.27 7.54
N ALA A 107 4.49 -22.57 8.36
CA ALA A 107 4.67 -23.12 9.70
C ALA A 107 5.22 -24.55 9.71
N ASP A 108 4.95 -25.34 8.67
CA ASP A 108 5.42 -26.72 8.55
C ASP A 108 5.94 -27.00 7.14
N LYS A 109 7.27 -27.09 7.01
CA LYS A 109 7.97 -27.44 5.76
C LYS A 109 7.43 -28.70 5.09
N ARG A 110 6.92 -29.68 5.85
CA ARG A 110 6.37 -30.94 5.31
C ARG A 110 5.07 -30.73 4.56
N ARG A 111 4.33 -29.66 4.87
CA ARG A 111 3.09 -29.28 4.18
C ARG A 111 3.34 -28.54 2.89
N LEU A 112 4.50 -27.93 2.72
CA LEU A 112 4.88 -27.19 1.52
C LEU A 112 5.34 -28.16 0.42
N THR A 113 4.37 -28.79 -0.24
CA THR A 113 4.62 -29.61 -1.42
C THR A 113 4.52 -28.77 -2.69
N GLU A 114 5.18 -29.19 -3.77
CA GLU A 114 5.13 -28.48 -5.05
C GLU A 114 3.68 -28.27 -5.58
N PRO A 115 2.76 -29.25 -5.49
CA PRO A 115 1.35 -29.02 -5.83
C PRO A 115 0.68 -27.93 -4.98
N LYS A 116 0.92 -27.92 -3.67
CA LYS A 116 0.34 -26.92 -2.76
C LYS A 116 0.92 -25.52 -3.00
N LYS A 117 2.23 -25.43 -3.22
CA LYS A 117 2.89 -24.19 -3.64
C LYS A 117 2.27 -23.65 -4.93
N ARG A 118 2.07 -24.49 -5.96
CA ARG A 118 1.44 -24.07 -7.23
C ARG A 118 -0.01 -23.61 -7.06
N ALA A 119 -0.79 -24.29 -6.21
CA ALA A 119 -2.14 -23.89 -5.89
C ALA A 119 -2.17 -22.51 -5.23
N ALA A 120 -1.40 -22.32 -4.16
CA ALA A 120 -1.27 -21.05 -3.46
C ALA A 120 -0.79 -19.91 -4.38
N VAL A 121 0.22 -20.15 -5.23
CA VAL A 121 0.70 -19.17 -6.21
C VAL A 121 -0.39 -18.78 -7.21
N SER A 122 -1.13 -19.76 -7.73
CA SER A 122 -2.19 -19.51 -8.72
C SER A 122 -3.33 -18.69 -8.12
N GLU A 123 -3.76 -19.05 -6.90
CA GLU A 123 -4.82 -18.32 -6.22
C GLU A 123 -4.38 -16.92 -5.79
N LEU A 124 -3.14 -16.75 -5.29
CA LEU A 124 -2.58 -15.44 -4.95
C LEU A 124 -2.58 -14.51 -6.18
N ARG A 125 -2.11 -15.04 -7.32
CA ARG A 125 -2.10 -14.32 -8.59
C ARG A 125 -3.50 -13.92 -9.02
N GLU A 126 -4.47 -14.81 -8.88
CA GLU A 126 -5.85 -14.57 -9.30
C GLU A 126 -6.55 -13.53 -8.41
N ARG A 127 -6.40 -13.65 -7.08
CA ARG A 127 -6.92 -12.65 -6.14
C ARG A 127 -6.30 -11.27 -6.38
N LEU A 128 -4.99 -11.19 -6.64
CA LEU A 128 -4.34 -9.92 -7.03
C LEU A 128 -4.85 -9.36 -8.36
N ARG A 129 -5.11 -10.23 -9.35
CA ARG A 129 -5.65 -9.81 -10.65
C ARG A 129 -7.00 -9.11 -10.47
N HIS A 130 -7.89 -9.68 -9.65
CA HIS A 130 -9.18 -9.06 -9.33
C HIS A 130 -9.03 -7.70 -8.61
N LEU A 131 -8.00 -7.53 -7.78
CA LEU A 131 -7.73 -6.25 -7.11
C LEU A 131 -7.21 -5.18 -8.06
N ASN A 132 -6.33 -5.54 -8.99
CA ASN A 132 -5.87 -4.61 -10.01
C ASN A 132 -7.02 -4.11 -10.87
N VAL A 133 -7.95 -4.98 -11.27
CA VAL A 133 -9.14 -4.59 -12.06
C VAL A 133 -10.03 -3.63 -11.25
N LYS A 134 -10.36 -3.96 -10.00
CA LYS A 134 -11.15 -3.07 -9.13
C LYS A 134 -10.47 -1.73 -8.86
N SER A 135 -9.16 -1.72 -8.69
CA SER A 135 -8.39 -0.48 -8.50
C SER A 135 -8.41 0.39 -9.76
N ILE A 136 -8.34 -0.22 -10.96
CA ILE A 136 -8.43 0.52 -12.23
C ILE A 136 -9.83 1.11 -12.41
N ASP A 137 -10.90 0.35 -12.11
CA ASP A 137 -12.27 0.85 -12.20
C ASP A 137 -12.50 2.05 -11.25
N ASN A 138 -11.99 1.99 -10.02
CA ASN A 138 -12.08 3.11 -9.08
C ASN A 138 -11.24 4.34 -9.48
N LEU A 139 -10.22 4.17 -10.32
CA LEU A 139 -9.39 5.28 -10.84
C LEU A 139 -9.98 5.90 -12.11
N VAL A 140 -10.77 5.15 -12.86
CA VAL A 140 -11.38 5.57 -14.13
C VAL A 140 -12.82 6.06 -13.92
N GLY A 141 -13.51 5.59 -12.87
CA GLY A 141 -14.91 5.89 -12.55
C GLY A 141 -15.14 7.07 -11.63
N GLU A 142 -14.73 8.28 -12.02
CA GLU A 142 -15.27 9.55 -11.50
C GLU A 142 -15.43 10.58 -12.65
N ASN A 143 -15.91 10.13 -13.81
CA ASN A 143 -16.30 11.00 -14.93
C ASN A 143 -17.74 10.71 -15.37
N GLU A 144 -18.71 10.88 -14.46
CA GLU A 144 -20.11 11.20 -14.80
C GLU A 144 -20.67 12.25 -13.82
#